data_AF-D2VHY0-F1
#
_entry.id   AF-D2VHY0-F1
#
_cell.length_a   1.000
_cell.length_b   1.000
_cell.length_c   1.000
_cell.angle_alpha   90.00
_cell.angle_beta   90.00
_cell.angle_gamma   90.00
#
_symmetry.space_group_name_H-M   'P 1'
#
loop_
_entity.id
_entity.type
_entity.pdbx_description
1 polymer ?
#
loop_
_entity_poly.entity_id
_entity_poly.type
_entity_poly.pdbx_seq_one_letter_code
_entity_poly.pdbx_strand_id
1 'polypeptide(L)'
;MFSQHATCLQSAYPFGSVYRPFSASSPWNSRPVNPVLDDTKTIPISTMNFVPTVAEGIFSTGVFVSSKTDSPLTVYGSSSSGIGVPDIGGFAPNITIPRWPANTLPASGSDGHCEIFDPISNVIHSFWQLVKVNGTWCTTLYSWTALDGSGWGNPAQFYQGARATGVASSAGLIRKHEVDDGDSQYRHALTLSMTHNGLSNNPPYVWPATVSDIDYQSNYGSIPEGSLLMLPSTFNVSAQLTIPKLRKIAETLKTYGAYVTDRNTGTPYAIFVEIGSNYTLHPNGWSNQAAYELQLIRAALRPLKSCSGYLNGEDKLIDFNRNQNLLSMRGPWLVGSGGPAGYFDTWRQAVVFSNRTVRTVQNNGNGNGYTPVSWAKTVAGQLYNITAVTTGGGQFRLYLNLACRNLSNIDTGNLNNGQSYVFAWPSSYCWGSISAISGVNQESTVSVQMLKVEVPSPVTSSPKPAVSSHSNSNTNSNSTTTPDAITSRNVNDAQLVRLPNVLIVLVLIILSFLYL
;
A
#
# COMPACT_ATOMS: atom_id res chain seq x y z
N MET A 1 16.85 -6.20 -35.11
CA MET A 1 15.53 -6.76 -35.44
C MET A 1 14.65 -7.09 -34.21
N PHE A 2 15.01 -6.68 -32.98
CA PHE A 2 14.22 -6.97 -31.76
C PHE A 2 13.08 -5.96 -31.46
N SER A 3 12.91 -4.92 -32.29
CA SER A 3 11.99 -3.82 -31.99
C SER A 3 10.56 -3.99 -32.55
N GLN A 4 10.32 -4.95 -33.44
CA GLN A 4 9.03 -5.07 -34.14
C GLN A 4 8.13 -6.23 -33.64
N HIS A 5 8.65 -7.11 -32.79
CA HIS A 5 7.83 -8.15 -32.14
C HIS A 5 7.25 -7.72 -30.80
N ALA A 6 7.74 -6.62 -30.20
CA ALA A 6 7.22 -6.10 -28.94
C ALA A 6 5.85 -5.40 -29.07
N THR A 7 5.48 -4.96 -30.28
CA THR A 7 4.26 -4.18 -30.53
C THR A 7 2.99 -5.02 -30.73
N CYS A 8 3.09 -6.34 -30.90
CA CYS A 8 1.92 -7.18 -31.19
C CYS A 8 1.30 -7.86 -29.94
N LEU A 9 1.97 -7.77 -28.78
CA LEU A 9 1.48 -8.32 -27.49
C LEU A 9 1.39 -7.24 -26.41
N GLN A 10 1.18 -5.97 -26.79
CA GLN A 10 0.75 -4.92 -25.85
C GLN A 10 -0.76 -5.09 -25.54
N SER A 11 -1.05 -6.31 -25.07
CA SER A 11 -2.20 -6.90 -24.36
C SER A 11 -3.61 -6.51 -24.80
N ALA A 12 -4.42 -7.54 -25.07
CA ALA A 12 -5.86 -7.48 -25.32
C ALA A 12 -6.69 -6.79 -24.21
N TYR A 13 -6.07 -6.41 -23.08
CA TYR A 13 -6.74 -5.81 -21.94
C TYR A 13 -6.14 -4.45 -21.57
N PRO A 14 -6.97 -3.37 -21.53
CA PRO A 14 -6.52 -2.06 -21.09
C PRO A 14 -6.19 -2.05 -19.60
N PHE A 15 -5.27 -1.17 -19.18
CA PHE A 15 -5.02 -0.90 -17.76
C PHE A 15 -6.29 -0.42 -17.04
N GLY A 16 -6.37 -0.70 -15.75
CA GLY A 16 -7.56 -0.38 -14.95
C GLY A 16 -8.78 -1.23 -15.33
N SER A 17 -8.55 -2.42 -15.89
CA SER A 17 -9.62 -3.36 -16.22
C SER A 17 -9.55 -4.60 -15.33
N VAL A 18 -10.57 -5.46 -15.43
CA VAL A 18 -10.65 -6.70 -14.67
C VAL A 18 -9.46 -7.63 -14.91
N TYR A 19 -9.01 -7.70 -16.16
CA TYR A 19 -7.91 -8.57 -16.58
C TYR A 19 -6.54 -7.92 -16.43
N ARG A 20 -6.49 -6.59 -16.29
CA ARG A 20 -5.25 -5.85 -16.03
C ARG A 20 -5.51 -4.75 -15.01
N PRO A 21 -5.71 -5.11 -13.73
CA PRO A 21 -6.05 -4.15 -12.70
C PRO A 21 -4.95 -3.14 -12.47
N PHE A 22 -5.44 -1.99 -12.01
CA PHE A 22 -4.74 -0.75 -11.73
C PHE A 22 -4.24 -0.02 -12.97
N SER A 23 -4.09 1.29 -12.82
CA SER A 23 -3.58 2.19 -13.86
C SER A 23 -2.21 1.75 -14.39
N ALA A 24 -1.86 2.22 -15.60
CA ALA A 24 -0.53 2.02 -16.16
C ALA A 24 0.58 2.54 -15.22
N SER A 25 0.33 3.63 -14.50
CA SER A 25 1.27 4.24 -13.54
C SER A 25 1.21 3.64 -12.13
N SER A 26 0.46 2.56 -11.94
CA SER A 26 0.47 1.81 -10.69
C SER A 26 1.86 1.21 -10.42
N PRO A 27 2.33 1.17 -9.16
CA PRO A 27 3.50 0.38 -8.78
C PRO A 27 3.41 -1.10 -9.19
N TRP A 28 2.20 -1.67 -9.29
CA TRP A 28 1.98 -3.02 -9.78
C TRP A 28 2.28 -3.18 -11.27
N ASN A 29 2.02 -2.15 -12.07
CA ASN A 29 2.19 -2.17 -13.52
C ASN A 29 3.49 -1.51 -14.00
N SER A 30 4.40 -1.19 -13.07
CA SER A 30 5.64 -0.48 -13.36
C SER A 30 6.87 -1.33 -13.05
N ARG A 31 8.01 -1.02 -13.67
CA ARG A 31 9.31 -1.67 -13.42
C ARG A 31 10.44 -0.67 -13.20
N PRO A 32 11.38 -0.94 -12.28
CA PRO A 32 12.48 -0.03 -12.02
C PRO A 32 13.49 0.00 -13.18
N VAL A 33 14.05 1.17 -13.45
CA VAL A 33 15.13 1.39 -14.41
C VAL A 33 16.47 1.34 -13.67
N ASN A 34 17.42 0.53 -14.17
CA ASN A 34 18.74 0.33 -13.56
C ASN A 34 18.64 0.02 -12.05
N PRO A 35 17.93 -1.04 -11.65
CA PRO A 35 17.75 -1.36 -10.24
C PRO A 35 19.09 -1.65 -9.55
N VAL A 36 19.30 -1.04 -8.39
CA VAL A 36 20.37 -1.37 -7.44
C VAL A 36 19.74 -2.18 -6.33
N LEU A 37 20.22 -3.41 -6.15
CA LEU A 37 19.69 -4.34 -5.16
C LEU A 37 20.53 -4.29 -3.87
N ASP A 38 19.88 -4.55 -2.73
CA ASP A 38 20.54 -4.62 -1.43
C ASP A 38 21.12 -6.01 -1.17
N ASP A 39 22.36 -6.24 -1.60
CA ASP A 39 23.05 -7.52 -1.44
C ASP A 39 23.33 -7.91 0.01
N THR A 40 23.11 -7.01 0.98
CA THR A 40 23.25 -7.30 2.41
C THR A 40 22.04 -8.04 2.99
N LYS A 41 20.94 -8.13 2.23
CA LYS A 41 19.68 -8.75 2.67
C LYS A 41 19.27 -9.87 1.73
N THR A 42 18.87 -11.00 2.28
CA THR A 42 18.27 -12.11 1.52
C THR A 42 17.09 -12.66 2.31
N ILE A 43 16.17 -13.34 1.63
CA ILE A 43 15.09 -14.06 2.31
C ILE A 43 15.73 -15.23 3.06
N PRO A 44 15.62 -15.33 4.38
CA PRO A 44 16.26 -16.41 5.14
C PRO A 44 15.63 -17.77 4.82
N ILE A 45 16.35 -18.84 5.16
CA ILE A 45 15.77 -20.19 5.17
C ILE A 45 14.70 -20.32 6.26
N SER A 46 13.80 -21.29 6.10
CA SER A 46 12.77 -21.59 7.09
C SER A 46 13.40 -22.13 8.37
N THR A 47 12.92 -21.69 9.53
CA THR A 47 13.20 -22.31 10.83
C THR A 47 12.32 -23.53 11.11
N MET A 48 11.30 -23.77 10.27
CA MET A 48 10.32 -24.86 10.38
C MET A 48 10.50 -25.90 9.26
N ASN A 49 11.61 -25.85 8.52
CA ASN A 49 11.91 -26.72 7.37
C ASN A 49 10.88 -26.64 6.22
N PHE A 50 10.14 -25.54 6.11
CA PHE A 50 9.30 -25.28 4.93
C PHE A 50 10.13 -24.77 3.76
N VAL A 51 9.66 -25.07 2.55
CA VAL A 51 10.22 -24.55 1.30
C VAL A 51 9.41 -23.35 0.82
N PRO A 52 9.99 -22.42 0.05
CA PRO A 52 9.20 -21.40 -0.63
C PRO A 52 8.13 -22.04 -1.52
N THR A 53 7.07 -21.31 -1.83
CA THR A 53 5.99 -21.83 -2.67
C THR A 53 5.48 -20.79 -3.68
N VAL A 54 5.01 -21.27 -4.81
CA VAL A 54 4.12 -20.52 -5.70
C VAL A 54 2.94 -21.40 -5.99
N ALA A 55 1.75 -20.98 -5.56
CA ALA A 55 0.58 -21.84 -5.63
C ALA A 55 -0.72 -21.04 -5.57
N GLU A 56 -1.76 -21.63 -6.13
CA GLU A 56 -3.11 -21.40 -5.62
C GLU A 56 -3.31 -22.22 -4.33
N GLY A 57 -4.38 -21.94 -3.59
CA GLY A 57 -4.69 -22.74 -2.42
C GLY A 57 -5.52 -22.00 -1.39
N ILE A 58 -5.62 -22.61 -0.22
CA ILE A 58 -6.54 -22.19 0.84
C ILE A 58 -6.22 -20.78 1.39
N PHE A 59 -4.99 -20.30 1.23
CA PHE A 59 -4.54 -18.95 1.62
C PHE A 59 -4.33 -18.00 0.43
N SER A 60 -4.68 -18.44 -0.79
CA SER A 60 -4.67 -17.56 -1.95
C SER A 60 -6.01 -16.82 -2.07
N THR A 61 -6.29 -16.22 -3.23
CA THR A 61 -7.46 -15.37 -3.45
C THR A 61 -8.33 -15.91 -4.58
N GLY A 62 -9.63 -16.01 -4.31
CA GLY A 62 -10.66 -16.14 -5.35
C GLY A 62 -11.04 -14.77 -5.90
N VAL A 63 -11.12 -14.65 -7.22
CA VAL A 63 -11.56 -13.42 -7.89
C VAL A 63 -12.84 -13.66 -8.69
N PHE A 64 -13.85 -12.83 -8.44
CA PHE A 64 -15.17 -12.91 -9.06
C PHE A 64 -15.49 -11.59 -9.73
N VAL A 65 -16.07 -11.65 -10.91
CA VAL A 65 -16.39 -10.46 -11.71
C VAL A 65 -17.88 -10.25 -11.66
N SER A 66 -18.31 -9.06 -11.22
CA SER A 66 -19.73 -8.75 -11.16
C SER A 66 -20.28 -8.36 -12.53
N SER A 67 -21.57 -8.63 -12.70
CA SER A 67 -22.35 -8.34 -13.90
C SER A 67 -23.48 -7.36 -13.57
N LYS A 68 -24.04 -6.73 -14.61
CA LYS A 68 -25.21 -5.84 -14.45
C LYS A 68 -26.45 -6.59 -13.95
N THR A 69 -26.51 -7.90 -14.11
CA THR A 69 -27.64 -8.75 -13.70
C THR A 69 -27.49 -9.32 -12.29
N ASP A 70 -26.32 -9.16 -11.67
CA ASP A 70 -26.10 -9.62 -10.30
C ASP A 70 -26.92 -8.77 -9.33
N SER A 71 -27.56 -9.44 -8.37
CA SER A 71 -28.36 -8.76 -7.36
C SER A 71 -27.47 -8.22 -6.23
N PRO A 72 -27.92 -7.17 -5.52
CA PRO A 72 -27.26 -6.74 -4.28
C PRO A 72 -27.25 -7.85 -3.23
N LEU A 73 -26.19 -7.90 -2.41
CA LEU A 73 -26.09 -8.80 -1.27
C LEU A 73 -25.56 -8.07 -0.04
N THR A 74 -26.21 -8.29 1.10
CA THR A 74 -25.77 -7.78 2.40
C THR A 74 -24.85 -8.79 3.08
N VAL A 75 -23.66 -8.33 3.48
CA VAL A 75 -22.68 -9.08 4.26
C VAL A 75 -22.67 -8.54 5.68
N TYR A 76 -22.61 -9.41 6.68
CA TYR A 76 -22.66 -9.08 8.10
C TYR A 76 -21.31 -9.24 8.80
N GLY A 77 -21.19 -8.73 10.02
CA GLY A 77 -20.01 -8.98 10.87
C GLY A 77 -19.94 -10.44 11.33
N SER A 78 -18.73 -11.00 11.38
CA SER A 78 -18.45 -12.32 11.97
C SER A 78 -18.51 -12.34 13.50
N SER A 79 -18.53 -11.17 14.14
CA SER A 79 -18.58 -10.99 15.60
C SER A 79 -19.56 -9.90 16.01
N SER A 80 -19.83 -9.78 17.31
CA SER A 80 -20.67 -8.72 17.88
C SER A 80 -20.15 -7.31 17.62
N SER A 81 -18.85 -7.16 17.32
CA SER A 81 -18.25 -5.87 16.98
C SER A 81 -18.63 -5.40 15.56
N GLY A 82 -19.16 -6.29 14.71
CA GLY A 82 -19.44 -5.99 13.31
C GLY A 82 -18.24 -6.24 12.39
N ILE A 83 -18.29 -5.66 11.20
CA ILE A 83 -17.26 -5.68 10.16
C ILE A 83 -16.30 -4.54 10.44
N GLY A 84 -15.00 -4.82 10.55
CA GLY A 84 -13.97 -3.80 10.49
C GLY A 84 -13.98 -3.13 9.11
N VAL A 85 -14.20 -1.81 9.09
CA VAL A 85 -14.18 -1.01 7.86
C VAL A 85 -13.19 0.15 8.10
N PRO A 86 -11.88 -0.09 7.82
CA PRO A 86 -10.84 0.91 8.07
C PRO A 86 -11.09 2.24 7.34
N ASP A 87 -11.80 2.20 6.21
CA ASP A 87 -12.16 3.37 5.44
C ASP A 87 -13.23 4.26 6.10
N ILE A 88 -13.93 3.80 7.15
CA ILE A 88 -14.75 4.70 8.00
C ILE A 88 -14.12 4.91 9.39
N GLY A 89 -12.94 4.33 9.64
CA GLY A 89 -12.24 4.42 10.91
C GLY A 89 -12.92 3.63 12.04
N GLY A 90 -13.66 2.57 11.73
CA GLY A 90 -14.41 1.83 12.74
C GLY A 90 -15.08 0.57 12.22
N PHE A 91 -16.22 0.23 12.84
CA PHE A 91 -16.97 -0.98 12.53
C PHE A 91 -18.36 -0.66 11.99
N ALA A 92 -18.86 -1.51 11.09
CA ALA A 92 -20.22 -1.47 10.59
C ALA A 92 -20.94 -2.80 10.88
N PRO A 93 -22.22 -2.82 11.26
CA PRO A 93 -22.94 -4.08 11.52
C PRO A 93 -23.08 -4.94 10.25
N ASN A 94 -23.17 -4.29 9.09
CA ASN A 94 -23.25 -4.89 7.79
C ASN A 94 -22.80 -3.91 6.70
N ILE A 95 -22.57 -4.45 5.51
CA ILE A 95 -22.34 -3.71 4.27
C ILE A 95 -23.18 -4.34 3.17
N THR A 96 -23.59 -3.55 2.18
CA THR A 96 -24.28 -4.09 0.99
C THR A 96 -23.39 -3.92 -0.23
N ILE A 97 -23.09 -5.04 -0.89
CA ILE A 97 -22.41 -5.07 -2.17
C ILE A 97 -23.47 -4.97 -3.26
N PRO A 98 -23.44 -3.95 -4.13
CA PRO A 98 -24.58 -3.70 -5.00
C PRO A 98 -24.74 -4.73 -6.13
N ARG A 99 -23.68 -5.47 -6.49
CA ARG A 99 -23.72 -6.55 -7.50
C ARG A 99 -22.87 -7.72 -7.03
N TRP A 100 -23.51 -8.72 -6.45
CA TRP A 100 -22.85 -9.90 -5.89
C TRP A 100 -22.90 -11.09 -6.85
N PRO A 101 -21.76 -11.57 -7.37
CA PRO A 101 -21.72 -12.77 -8.21
C PRO A 101 -22.26 -14.00 -7.48
N ALA A 102 -23.20 -14.71 -8.07
CA ALA A 102 -23.82 -15.90 -7.42
C ALA A 102 -22.80 -17.02 -7.12
N ASN A 103 -21.70 -17.07 -7.88
CA ASN A 103 -20.63 -18.04 -7.73
C ASN A 103 -19.48 -17.59 -6.80
N THR A 104 -19.65 -16.48 -6.06
CA THR A 104 -18.64 -16.03 -5.09
C THR A 104 -18.28 -17.13 -4.10
N LEU A 105 -16.98 -17.42 -4.01
CA LEU A 105 -16.42 -18.46 -3.17
C LEU A 105 -15.11 -17.96 -2.52
N PRO A 106 -15.09 -17.71 -1.20
CA PRO A 106 -13.87 -17.30 -0.52
C PRO A 106 -12.84 -18.43 -0.48
N ALA A 107 -11.57 -18.06 -0.27
CA ALA A 107 -10.53 -19.02 0.04
C ALA A 107 -10.91 -19.86 1.27
N SER A 108 -10.62 -21.16 1.26
CA SER A 108 -11.05 -22.08 2.33
C SER A 108 -10.18 -22.04 3.60
N GLY A 109 -9.06 -21.32 3.57
CA GLY A 109 -8.20 -21.11 4.72
C GLY A 109 -8.75 -20.04 5.66
N SER A 110 -8.10 -19.87 6.80
CA SER A 110 -8.54 -18.96 7.87
C SER A 110 -8.68 -17.50 7.45
N ASP A 111 -7.98 -17.09 6.39
CA ASP A 111 -8.03 -15.72 5.89
C ASP A 111 -9.27 -15.44 5.05
N GLY A 112 -9.95 -16.45 4.52
CA GLY A 112 -11.20 -16.29 3.77
C GLY A 112 -11.14 -15.23 2.67
N HIS A 113 -9.97 -15.02 2.05
CA HIS A 113 -9.78 -13.95 1.09
C HIS A 113 -10.69 -14.13 -0.12
N CYS A 114 -11.35 -13.04 -0.50
CA CYS A 114 -12.27 -13.00 -1.62
C CYS A 114 -12.28 -11.60 -2.21
N GLU A 115 -12.27 -11.51 -3.54
CA GLU A 115 -12.30 -10.25 -4.25
C GLU A 115 -13.45 -10.24 -5.26
N ILE A 116 -14.29 -9.22 -5.21
CA ILE A 116 -15.34 -8.99 -6.20
C ILE A 116 -14.96 -7.76 -7.01
N PHE A 117 -14.62 -7.98 -8.27
CA PHE A 117 -14.32 -6.94 -9.24
C PHE A 117 -15.63 -6.44 -9.82
N ASP A 118 -15.94 -5.18 -9.54
CA ASP A 118 -17.15 -4.51 -10.02
C ASP A 118 -16.78 -3.47 -11.09
N PRO A 119 -16.70 -3.88 -12.37
CA PRO A 119 -16.34 -2.97 -13.46
C PRO A 119 -17.39 -1.88 -13.72
N ILE A 120 -18.62 -2.04 -13.20
CA ILE A 120 -19.68 -1.04 -13.35
C ILE A 120 -19.50 0.10 -12.35
N SER A 121 -19.11 -0.21 -11.11
CA SER A 121 -18.74 0.79 -10.09
C SER A 121 -17.27 1.21 -10.17
N ASN A 122 -16.47 0.54 -11.01
CA ASN A 122 -15.03 0.74 -11.15
C ASN A 122 -14.25 0.51 -9.83
N VAL A 123 -14.65 -0.53 -9.08
CA VAL A 123 -14.05 -0.87 -7.78
C VAL A 123 -13.75 -2.36 -7.66
N ILE A 124 -12.84 -2.70 -6.76
CA ILE A 124 -12.64 -4.06 -6.24
C ILE A 124 -13.11 -4.06 -4.78
N HIS A 125 -14.06 -4.92 -4.45
CA HIS A 125 -14.48 -5.20 -3.08
C HIS A 125 -13.62 -6.31 -2.49
N SER A 126 -12.96 -6.01 -1.38
CA SER A 126 -11.93 -6.86 -0.77
C SER A 126 -12.33 -7.28 0.64
N PHE A 127 -12.28 -8.59 0.90
CA PHE A 127 -12.72 -9.19 2.15
C PHE A 127 -11.61 -9.99 2.85
N TRP A 128 -11.62 -9.95 4.18
CA TRP A 128 -10.87 -10.86 5.04
C TRP A 128 -11.82 -11.59 6.00
N GLN A 129 -11.63 -12.90 6.04
CA GLN A 129 -12.48 -13.90 6.68
C GLN A 129 -13.91 -13.91 6.15
N LEU A 130 -14.09 -13.75 4.83
CA LEU A 130 -15.40 -13.94 4.23
C LEU A 130 -15.78 -15.42 4.37
N VAL A 131 -16.94 -15.67 4.94
CA VAL A 131 -17.45 -17.02 5.19
C VAL A 131 -18.97 -17.02 5.10
N LYS A 132 -19.56 -18.16 4.73
CA LYS A 132 -21.01 -18.35 4.74
C LYS A 132 -21.42 -19.21 5.93
N VAL A 133 -22.10 -18.63 6.90
CA VAL A 133 -22.57 -19.28 8.13
C VAL A 133 -24.09 -19.35 8.11
N ASN A 134 -24.66 -20.56 8.14
CA ASN A 134 -26.11 -20.79 8.17
C ASN A 134 -26.88 -20.02 7.06
N GLY A 135 -26.30 -19.93 5.87
CA GLY A 135 -26.90 -19.22 4.73
C GLY A 135 -26.55 -17.73 4.64
N THR A 136 -26.00 -17.14 5.69
CA THR A 136 -25.64 -15.71 5.78
C THR A 136 -24.16 -15.51 5.48
N TRP A 137 -23.84 -14.52 4.64
CA TRP A 137 -22.46 -14.10 4.42
C TRP A 137 -21.98 -13.21 5.56
N CYS A 138 -20.85 -13.58 6.15
CA CYS A 138 -20.19 -12.84 7.22
C CYS A 138 -18.74 -12.55 6.84
N THR A 139 -18.19 -11.44 7.31
CA THR A 139 -16.78 -11.08 7.15
C THR A 139 -16.26 -10.39 8.39
N THR A 140 -14.95 -10.49 8.65
CA THR A 140 -14.30 -9.76 9.74
C THR A 140 -13.89 -8.37 9.29
N LEU A 141 -13.43 -8.23 8.04
CA LEU A 141 -13.03 -6.95 7.48
C LEU A 141 -13.55 -6.78 6.04
N TYR A 142 -13.83 -5.53 5.69
CA TYR A 142 -14.09 -5.10 4.33
C TYR A 142 -13.32 -3.83 4.00
N SER A 143 -12.76 -3.79 2.80
CA SER A 143 -12.28 -2.55 2.18
C SER A 143 -12.55 -2.60 0.67
N TRP A 144 -12.22 -1.52 -0.02
CA TRP A 144 -12.34 -1.42 -1.46
C TRP A 144 -11.19 -0.59 -2.04
N THR A 145 -10.86 -0.83 -3.30
CA THR A 145 -9.93 -0.01 -4.09
C THR A 145 -10.54 0.30 -5.45
N ALA A 146 -10.13 1.41 -6.06
CA ALA A 146 -10.49 1.72 -7.44
C ALA A 146 -9.80 0.74 -8.39
N LEU A 147 -10.55 0.18 -9.35
CA LEU A 147 -10.05 -0.80 -10.30
C LEU A 147 -8.95 -0.20 -11.21
N ASP A 148 -9.05 1.09 -11.51
CA ASP A 148 -8.08 1.89 -12.28
C ASP A 148 -7.14 2.72 -11.40
N GLY A 149 -7.13 2.50 -10.09
CA GLY A 149 -6.30 3.24 -9.14
C GLY A 149 -4.82 2.86 -9.16
N SER A 150 -4.11 3.17 -8.08
CA SER A 150 -2.73 2.71 -7.85
C SER A 150 -2.67 1.25 -7.38
N GLY A 151 -3.76 0.72 -6.81
CA GLY A 151 -3.77 -0.57 -6.12
C GLY A 151 -3.00 -0.60 -4.80
N TRP A 152 -2.67 0.57 -4.27
CA TRP A 152 -2.02 0.77 -2.97
C TRP A 152 -2.74 1.88 -2.22
N GLY A 153 -2.82 1.74 -0.89
CA GLY A 153 -3.31 2.82 -0.03
C GLY A 153 -2.51 4.12 -0.18
N ASN A 154 -3.08 5.22 0.28
CA ASN A 154 -2.43 6.52 0.35
C ASN A 154 -2.64 7.14 1.76
N PRO A 155 -1.95 8.22 2.13
CA PRO A 155 -2.01 8.75 3.49
C PRO A 155 -3.43 9.18 3.93
N ALA A 156 -4.27 9.69 3.01
CA ALA A 156 -5.66 10.03 3.29
C ALA A 156 -6.59 8.80 3.33
N GLN A 157 -6.28 7.75 2.57
CA GLN A 157 -7.02 6.49 2.47
C GLN A 157 -6.05 5.30 2.58
N PHE A 158 -5.55 5.04 3.79
CA PHE A 158 -4.39 4.18 4.05
C PHE A 158 -4.68 2.67 4.08
N TYR A 159 -5.88 2.25 3.70
CA TYR A 159 -6.27 0.85 3.72
C TYR A 159 -7.30 0.59 2.63
N GLN A 160 -6.85 0.15 1.45
CA GLN A 160 -7.67 -0.04 0.25
C GLN A 160 -7.90 -1.51 -0.11
N GLY A 161 -7.60 -2.44 0.80
CA GLY A 161 -7.97 -3.83 0.63
C GLY A 161 -7.56 -4.66 1.82
N ALA A 162 -8.04 -5.89 1.88
CA ALA A 162 -8.08 -6.68 3.09
C ALA A 162 -6.78 -7.43 3.44
N ARG A 163 -5.74 -7.30 2.61
CA ARG A 163 -4.42 -7.87 2.89
C ARG A 163 -3.66 -7.01 3.91
N ALA A 164 -2.70 -7.59 4.64
CA ALA A 164 -1.95 -6.92 5.72
C ALA A 164 -1.41 -5.53 5.36
N THR A 165 -0.88 -5.34 4.15
CA THR A 165 -0.35 -4.04 3.69
C THR A 165 -1.40 -3.03 3.21
N GLY A 166 -2.68 -3.33 3.37
CA GLY A 166 -3.80 -2.46 3.00
C GLY A 166 -4.09 -2.46 1.49
N VAL A 167 -3.71 -3.53 0.80
CA VAL A 167 -4.00 -3.76 -0.64
C VAL A 167 -5.07 -4.82 -0.81
N ALA A 168 -5.77 -4.82 -1.95
CA ALA A 168 -6.67 -5.92 -2.30
C ALA A 168 -5.86 -7.23 -2.37
N SER A 169 -6.41 -8.35 -1.90
CA SER A 169 -5.67 -9.61 -1.89
C SER A 169 -5.36 -10.12 -3.31
N SER A 170 -6.09 -9.63 -4.33
CA SER A 170 -5.80 -9.84 -5.75
C SER A 170 -4.72 -8.95 -6.34
N ALA A 171 -4.19 -7.97 -5.60
CA ALA A 171 -3.15 -7.09 -6.10
C ALA A 171 -1.83 -7.87 -6.29
N GLY A 172 -1.24 -7.82 -7.49
CA GLY A 172 -0.05 -8.58 -7.86
C GLY A 172 -0.25 -10.10 -7.95
N LEU A 173 -1.50 -10.59 -7.87
CA LEU A 173 -1.83 -12.01 -7.96
C LEU A 173 -1.59 -12.53 -9.38
N ILE A 174 -0.96 -13.71 -9.53
CA ILE A 174 -0.92 -14.37 -10.83
C ILE A 174 -2.35 -14.80 -11.20
N ARG A 175 -2.91 -14.24 -12.27
CA ARG A 175 -4.30 -14.45 -12.67
C ARG A 175 -4.44 -15.68 -13.55
N LYS A 176 -5.62 -16.31 -13.52
CA LYS A 176 -5.92 -17.55 -14.30
C LYS A 176 -5.55 -17.43 -15.77
N HIS A 177 -5.92 -16.30 -16.38
CA HIS A 177 -5.72 -16.06 -17.81
C HIS A 177 -4.26 -15.84 -18.19
N GLU A 178 -3.36 -15.68 -17.20
CA GLU A 178 -1.92 -15.48 -17.42
C GLU A 178 -1.12 -16.76 -17.23
N VAL A 179 -1.68 -17.83 -16.64
CA VAL A 179 -0.89 -19.02 -16.28
C VAL A 179 -0.30 -19.71 -17.51
N ASP A 180 -1.13 -19.95 -18.53
CA ASP A 180 -0.78 -20.68 -19.75
C ASP A 180 -1.01 -19.82 -21.02
N ASP A 181 -0.78 -18.51 -20.93
CA ASP A 181 -0.96 -17.53 -22.02
C ASP A 181 0.12 -17.57 -23.12
N GLY A 182 1.19 -18.37 -22.93
CA GLY A 182 2.34 -18.46 -23.83
C GLY A 182 3.37 -17.32 -23.70
N ASP A 183 3.17 -16.34 -22.81
CA ASP A 183 4.13 -15.29 -22.51
C ASP A 183 5.27 -15.82 -21.63
N SER A 184 6.48 -15.27 -21.82
CA SER A 184 7.67 -15.64 -21.07
C SER A 184 7.70 -15.04 -19.66
N GLN A 185 6.81 -14.11 -19.34
CA GLN A 185 6.69 -13.47 -18.02
C GLN A 185 5.28 -12.93 -17.78
N TYR A 186 4.87 -12.83 -16.52
CA TYR A 186 3.73 -12.01 -16.10
C TYR A 186 4.08 -10.52 -16.25
N ARG A 187 3.12 -9.70 -16.71
CA ARG A 187 3.34 -8.29 -17.11
C ARG A 187 2.98 -7.29 -16.00
N HIS A 188 3.25 -7.66 -14.76
CA HIS A 188 3.06 -6.87 -13.56
C HIS A 188 3.99 -7.38 -12.44
N ALA A 189 4.20 -6.59 -11.40
CA ALA A 189 4.88 -7.02 -10.18
C ALA A 189 4.01 -8.02 -9.42
N LEU A 190 4.63 -9.05 -8.85
CA LEU A 190 3.91 -10.09 -8.13
C LEU A 190 3.68 -9.71 -6.65
N THR A 191 2.68 -10.31 -6.02
CA THR A 191 2.56 -10.31 -4.55
C THR A 191 3.35 -11.48 -3.97
N LEU A 192 3.99 -11.26 -2.82
CA LEU A 192 4.55 -12.32 -2.00
C LEU A 192 4.26 -12.10 -0.51
N SER A 193 4.07 -13.19 0.23
CA SER A 193 4.15 -13.20 1.70
C SER A 193 5.50 -13.67 2.18
N MET A 194 5.88 -13.30 3.40
CA MET A 194 7.15 -13.70 4.01
C MET A 194 7.00 -14.10 5.48
N THR A 195 7.82 -15.02 5.94
CA THR A 195 7.85 -15.48 7.34
C THR A 195 8.48 -14.47 8.31
N HIS A 196 8.16 -14.56 9.60
CA HIS A 196 8.62 -13.68 10.67
C HIS A 196 10.14 -13.44 10.71
N ASN A 197 10.96 -14.46 10.43
CA ASN A 197 12.42 -14.33 10.42
C ASN A 197 12.96 -13.57 9.21
N GLY A 198 12.16 -13.37 8.17
CA GLY A 198 12.48 -12.51 7.03
C GLY A 198 11.96 -11.08 7.21
N LEU A 199 10.75 -10.95 7.78
CA LEU A 199 10.09 -9.66 7.96
C LEU A 199 10.75 -8.78 9.02
N SER A 200 10.84 -7.48 8.75
CA SER A 200 11.30 -6.49 9.72
C SER A 200 10.18 -6.11 10.70
N ASN A 201 10.53 -5.85 11.96
CA ASN A 201 9.63 -5.18 12.92
C ASN A 201 9.90 -3.67 13.04
N ASN A 202 11.02 -3.18 12.51
CA ASN A 202 11.42 -1.77 12.59
C ASN A 202 12.29 -1.30 11.40
N PRO A 203 11.72 -0.53 10.44
CA PRO A 203 10.28 -0.28 10.32
C PRO A 203 9.54 -1.57 9.95
N PRO A 204 8.25 -1.72 10.31
CA PRO A 204 7.46 -2.90 9.92
C PRO A 204 7.01 -2.86 8.45
N TYR A 205 6.80 -1.67 7.91
CA TYR A 205 6.45 -1.45 6.51
C TYR A 205 7.17 -0.21 5.94
N VAL A 206 7.31 -0.19 4.63
CA VAL A 206 7.81 0.93 3.83
C VAL A 206 6.86 1.19 2.68
N TRP A 207 6.93 2.38 2.08
CA TRP A 207 6.17 2.68 0.86
C TRP A 207 6.45 1.61 -0.23
N PRO A 208 5.42 1.17 -0.98
CA PRO A 208 4.07 1.72 -1.05
C PRO A 208 3.07 1.18 -0.01
N ALA A 209 3.47 0.24 0.86
CA ALA A 209 2.60 -0.22 1.95
C ALA A 209 2.28 0.93 2.90
N THR A 210 1.03 1.00 3.33
CA THR A 210 0.52 2.06 4.22
C THR A 210 0.24 1.58 5.64
N VAL A 211 0.18 0.27 5.80
CA VAL A 211 -0.01 -0.47 7.04
C VAL A 211 0.80 -1.77 6.98
N SER A 212 0.84 -2.50 8.09
CA SER A 212 1.36 -3.86 8.19
C SER A 212 0.42 -4.74 9.00
N ASP A 213 0.76 -6.01 9.17
CA ASP A 213 0.21 -6.85 10.25
C ASP A 213 0.18 -6.09 11.60
N ILE A 214 -0.88 -6.31 12.38
CA ILE A 214 -1.10 -5.63 13.67
C ILE A 214 -0.09 -6.05 14.76
N ASP A 215 0.42 -7.27 14.65
CA ASP A 215 1.36 -7.93 15.57
C ASP A 215 2.77 -8.04 14.97
N TYR A 216 3.14 -7.07 14.12
CA TYR A 216 4.46 -6.97 13.48
C TYR A 216 5.65 -7.01 14.46
N GLN A 217 5.42 -6.72 15.75
CA GLN A 217 6.45 -6.78 16.80
C GLN A 217 7.03 -8.19 16.97
N SER A 218 6.28 -9.22 16.57
CA SER A 218 6.72 -10.62 16.55
C SER A 218 7.73 -10.92 15.43
N ASN A 219 7.89 -10.02 14.45
CA ASN A 219 8.86 -10.18 13.37
C ASN A 219 10.29 -9.91 13.88
N TYR A 220 11.28 -10.60 13.32
CA TYR A 220 12.68 -10.53 13.75
C TYR A 220 13.70 -10.66 12.59
N GLY A 221 13.25 -10.43 11.36
CA GLY A 221 14.06 -10.26 10.17
C GLY A 221 14.36 -8.80 9.84
N SER A 222 14.62 -8.51 8.56
CA SER A 222 15.16 -7.20 8.12
C SER A 222 14.50 -6.62 6.86
N ILE A 223 13.49 -7.30 6.31
CA ILE A 223 12.77 -6.89 5.11
C ILE A 223 11.38 -6.39 5.52
N PRO A 224 11.11 -5.07 5.51
CA PRO A 224 9.78 -4.56 5.83
C PRO A 224 8.76 -4.93 4.74
N GLU A 225 7.50 -5.01 5.13
CA GLU A 225 6.41 -5.09 4.16
C GLU A 225 6.38 -3.85 3.25
N GLY A 226 5.88 -4.00 2.03
CA GLY A 226 5.99 -3.00 0.96
C GLY A 226 7.34 -3.00 0.23
N SER A 227 8.34 -3.74 0.70
CA SER A 227 9.60 -3.90 -0.05
C SER A 227 9.36 -4.58 -1.40
N LEU A 228 9.98 -4.06 -2.47
CA LEU A 228 10.04 -4.74 -3.76
C LEU A 228 11.26 -5.64 -3.79
N LEU A 229 11.09 -6.96 -3.96
CA LEU A 229 12.18 -7.91 -4.13
C LEU A 229 12.37 -8.23 -5.61
N MET A 230 13.62 -8.32 -6.05
CA MET A 230 13.96 -8.64 -7.44
C MET A 230 15.06 -9.69 -7.50
N LEU A 231 15.09 -10.43 -8.61
CA LEU A 231 16.25 -11.21 -8.99
C LEU A 231 17.28 -10.31 -9.67
N PRO A 232 18.59 -10.48 -9.39
CA PRO A 232 19.62 -9.72 -10.08
C PRO A 232 19.62 -10.04 -11.57
N SER A 233 20.02 -9.07 -12.41
CA SER A 233 20.11 -9.27 -13.86
C SER A 233 21.05 -10.42 -14.26
N THR A 234 22.03 -10.72 -13.40
CA THR A 234 23.00 -11.82 -13.52
C THR A 234 22.44 -13.21 -13.21
N PHE A 235 21.23 -13.32 -12.64
CA PHE A 235 20.58 -14.62 -12.43
C PHE A 235 20.27 -15.26 -13.78
N ASN A 236 20.84 -16.45 -14.02
CA ASN A 236 20.74 -17.14 -15.31
C ASN A 236 19.59 -18.14 -15.29
N VAL A 237 18.41 -17.66 -15.70
CA VAL A 237 17.15 -18.42 -15.65
C VAL A 237 17.23 -19.73 -16.42
N SER A 238 17.75 -19.73 -17.65
CA SER A 238 17.77 -20.93 -18.50
C SER A 238 18.76 -21.98 -18.02
N ALA A 239 19.86 -21.57 -17.41
CA ALA A 239 20.88 -22.48 -16.86
C ALA A 239 20.50 -23.02 -15.47
N GLN A 240 19.80 -22.25 -14.65
CA GLN A 240 19.52 -22.60 -13.25
C GLN A 240 18.16 -23.28 -13.06
N LEU A 241 17.19 -23.00 -13.92
CA LEU A 241 15.81 -23.47 -13.78
C LEU A 241 15.43 -24.37 -14.95
N THR A 242 14.77 -25.49 -14.68
CA THR A 242 14.30 -26.45 -15.67
C THR A 242 12.78 -26.42 -15.82
N ILE A 243 12.05 -26.00 -14.78
CA ILE A 243 10.59 -26.00 -14.77
C ILE A 243 10.08 -24.74 -15.50
N PRO A 244 9.32 -24.87 -16.60
CA PRO A 244 8.85 -23.72 -17.38
C PRO A 244 8.07 -22.68 -16.57
N LYS A 245 7.21 -23.13 -15.65
CA LYS A 245 6.44 -22.24 -14.76
C LYS A 245 7.35 -21.41 -13.85
N LEU A 246 8.46 -21.98 -13.35
CA LEU A 246 9.44 -21.27 -12.53
C LEU A 246 10.33 -20.34 -13.38
N ARG A 247 10.62 -20.69 -14.64
CA ARG A 247 11.27 -19.76 -15.57
C ARG A 247 10.44 -18.50 -15.80
N LYS A 248 9.12 -18.66 -16.05
CA LYS A 248 8.20 -17.53 -16.20
C LYS A 248 8.20 -16.61 -14.98
N ILE A 249 8.15 -17.20 -13.78
CA ILE A 249 8.24 -16.45 -12.51
C ILE A 249 9.59 -15.73 -12.39
N ALA A 250 10.70 -16.42 -12.67
CA ALA A 250 12.02 -15.82 -12.54
C ALA A 250 12.24 -14.64 -13.50
N GLU A 251 11.76 -14.74 -14.75
CA GLU A 251 11.80 -13.61 -15.68
C GLU A 251 10.93 -12.43 -15.21
N THR A 252 9.75 -12.70 -14.64
CA THR A 252 8.95 -11.65 -13.98
C THR A 252 9.70 -11.01 -12.81
N LEU A 253 10.34 -11.80 -11.96
CA LEU A 253 11.09 -11.29 -10.80
C LEU A 253 12.33 -10.48 -11.18
N LYS A 254 12.91 -10.74 -12.36
CA LYS A 254 14.01 -9.91 -12.93
C LYS A 254 13.49 -8.58 -13.47
N THR A 255 12.30 -8.57 -14.06
CA THR A 255 11.74 -7.40 -14.75
C THR A 255 10.92 -6.51 -13.82
N TYR A 256 9.89 -7.07 -13.19
CA TYR A 256 8.91 -6.35 -12.36
C TYR A 256 9.15 -6.56 -10.86
N GLY A 257 9.75 -7.68 -10.46
CA GLY A 257 9.93 -8.04 -9.06
C GLY A 257 8.63 -8.51 -8.39
N ALA A 258 8.66 -8.58 -7.07
CA ALA A 258 7.52 -8.93 -6.25
C ALA A 258 7.50 -8.12 -4.94
N TYR A 259 6.35 -7.54 -4.60
CA TYR A 259 6.15 -6.80 -3.36
C TYR A 259 5.84 -7.73 -2.20
N VAL A 260 6.49 -7.50 -1.06
CA VAL A 260 6.12 -8.11 0.22
C VAL A 260 4.82 -7.49 0.70
N THR A 261 3.72 -8.23 0.74
CA THR A 261 2.40 -7.68 1.08
C THR A 261 1.72 -8.34 2.27
N ASP A 262 2.35 -9.38 2.81
CA ASP A 262 1.74 -10.18 3.86
C ASP A 262 2.80 -10.95 4.64
N ARG A 263 2.37 -11.42 5.80
CA ARG A 263 3.12 -12.39 6.58
C ARG A 263 2.58 -13.80 6.38
N ASN A 264 3.48 -14.77 6.48
CA ASN A 264 3.11 -16.18 6.64
C ASN A 264 3.87 -16.81 7.83
N THR A 265 3.56 -18.07 8.13
CA THR A 265 4.26 -18.82 9.17
C THR A 265 5.22 -19.84 8.56
N GLY A 266 6.52 -19.61 8.74
CA GLY A 266 7.58 -20.58 8.43
C GLY A 266 7.98 -20.67 6.96
N THR A 267 7.12 -20.36 6.01
CA THR A 267 7.41 -20.45 4.58
C THR A 267 8.29 -19.27 4.14
N PRO A 268 9.52 -19.48 3.62
CA PRO A 268 10.45 -18.39 3.30
C PRO A 268 9.82 -17.27 2.45
N TYR A 269 9.11 -17.65 1.39
CA TYR A 269 8.14 -16.79 0.71
C TYR A 269 7.02 -17.62 0.09
N ALA A 270 5.84 -17.04 -0.07
CA ALA A 270 4.79 -17.57 -0.92
C ALA A 270 4.35 -16.54 -1.95
N ILE A 271 4.37 -16.89 -3.24
CA ILE A 271 3.75 -16.09 -4.31
C ILE A 271 2.39 -16.69 -4.62
N PHE A 272 1.36 -15.84 -4.70
CA PHE A 272 -0.02 -16.27 -4.80
C PHE A 272 -0.51 -16.37 -6.24
N VAL A 273 -1.26 -17.44 -6.53
CA VAL A 273 -1.94 -17.67 -7.82
C VAL A 273 -3.45 -17.76 -7.59
N GLU A 274 -4.23 -17.17 -8.47
CA GLU A 274 -5.69 -17.12 -8.37
C GLU A 274 -6.32 -18.53 -8.21
N ILE A 275 -7.24 -18.66 -7.25
CA ILE A 275 -7.94 -19.91 -6.96
C ILE A 275 -8.83 -20.33 -8.14
N GLY A 276 -8.68 -21.58 -8.58
CA GLY A 276 -9.31 -22.18 -9.76
C GLY A 276 -8.49 -21.99 -11.03
N SER A 277 -7.18 -21.75 -10.92
CA SER A 277 -6.26 -21.62 -12.07
C SER A 277 -5.70 -22.95 -12.54
N ASN A 278 -5.88 -24.02 -11.76
CA ASN A 278 -5.21 -25.32 -11.96
C ASN A 278 -3.67 -25.17 -11.95
N TYR A 279 -3.16 -24.15 -11.26
CA TYR A 279 -1.73 -23.92 -11.15
C TYR A 279 -1.12 -24.86 -10.12
N THR A 280 -0.19 -25.70 -10.57
CA THR A 280 0.63 -26.51 -9.68
C THR A 280 2.07 -26.64 -10.19
N LEU A 281 3.02 -26.60 -9.26
CA LEU A 281 4.42 -27.00 -9.44
C LEU A 281 4.66 -28.48 -9.07
N HIS A 282 3.60 -29.14 -8.57
CA HIS A 282 3.61 -30.48 -7.99
C HIS A 282 2.51 -31.35 -8.62
N PRO A 283 2.45 -31.49 -9.96
CA PRO A 283 1.31 -32.13 -10.65
C PRO A 283 1.14 -33.61 -10.32
N ASN A 284 2.21 -34.30 -9.94
CA ASN A 284 2.21 -35.72 -9.56
C ASN A 284 2.52 -35.90 -8.06
N GLY A 285 2.09 -34.93 -7.24
CA GLY A 285 2.54 -34.79 -5.86
C GLY A 285 3.88 -34.05 -5.76
N TRP A 286 4.50 -34.14 -4.59
CA TRP A 286 5.70 -33.38 -4.25
C TRP A 286 6.82 -33.53 -5.29
N SER A 287 7.47 -32.41 -5.62
CA SER A 287 8.58 -32.34 -6.57
C SER A 287 9.80 -31.74 -5.89
N ASN A 288 10.82 -32.57 -5.65
CA ASN A 288 12.11 -32.13 -5.11
C ASN A 288 12.79 -31.12 -6.03
N GLN A 289 12.63 -31.26 -7.35
CA GLN A 289 13.17 -30.32 -8.33
C GLN A 289 12.52 -28.94 -8.19
N ALA A 290 11.19 -28.89 -8.06
CA ALA A 290 10.48 -27.62 -7.84
C ALA A 290 10.91 -26.95 -6.53
N ALA A 291 10.98 -27.72 -5.45
CA ALA A 291 11.44 -27.24 -4.16
C ALA A 291 12.88 -26.68 -4.23
N TYR A 292 13.78 -27.37 -4.92
CA TYR A 292 15.17 -26.92 -5.13
C TYR A 292 15.24 -25.63 -5.95
N GLU A 293 14.53 -25.55 -7.08
CA GLU A 293 14.51 -24.36 -7.93
C GLU A 293 13.92 -23.13 -7.22
N LEU A 294 12.89 -23.33 -6.38
CA LEU A 294 12.33 -22.29 -5.51
C LEU A 294 13.36 -21.77 -4.49
N GLN A 295 14.22 -22.65 -3.97
CA GLN A 295 15.32 -22.28 -3.08
C GLN A 295 16.43 -21.49 -3.82
N LEU A 296 16.71 -21.81 -5.09
CA LEU A 296 17.62 -21.00 -5.91
C LEU A 296 17.10 -19.58 -6.09
N ILE A 297 15.80 -19.43 -6.38
CA ILE A 297 15.13 -18.12 -6.46
C ILE A 297 15.22 -17.41 -5.11
N ARG A 298 14.86 -18.07 -3.99
CA ARG A 298 14.96 -17.51 -2.63
C ARG A 298 16.35 -16.95 -2.35
N ALA A 299 17.37 -17.76 -2.62
CA ALA A 299 18.76 -17.40 -2.34
C ALA A 299 19.23 -16.18 -3.13
N ALA A 300 18.65 -15.94 -4.31
CA ALA A 300 19.02 -14.85 -5.20
C ALA A 300 18.17 -13.58 -5.01
N LEU A 301 16.95 -13.67 -4.49
CA LEU A 301 16.08 -12.50 -4.27
C LEU A 301 16.72 -11.48 -3.32
N ARG A 302 16.70 -10.22 -3.72
CA ARG A 302 17.21 -9.07 -2.96
C ARG A 302 16.19 -7.93 -2.97
N PRO A 303 16.05 -7.15 -1.88
CA PRO A 303 15.27 -5.93 -1.90
C PRO A 303 15.86 -4.90 -2.87
N LEU A 304 15.00 -4.17 -3.58
CA LEU A 304 15.37 -2.99 -4.33
C LEU A 304 15.81 -1.90 -3.33
N LYS A 305 17.05 -1.43 -3.48
CA LYS A 305 17.63 -0.34 -2.68
C LYS A 305 17.38 1.02 -3.32
N SER A 306 17.60 1.12 -4.63
CA SER A 306 17.36 2.32 -5.42
C SER A 306 17.23 1.97 -6.91
N CYS A 307 16.77 2.94 -7.70
CA CYS A 307 16.69 2.86 -9.16
C CYS A 307 16.76 4.28 -9.74
N SER A 308 16.99 4.43 -11.04
CA SER A 308 17.05 5.74 -11.72
C SER A 308 15.66 6.32 -12.05
N GLY A 309 14.60 5.57 -11.80
CA GLY A 309 13.21 5.89 -12.14
C GLY A 309 12.43 4.61 -12.41
N TYR A 310 11.20 4.72 -12.88
CA TYR A 310 10.36 3.58 -13.25
C TYR A 310 9.84 3.72 -14.68
N LEU A 311 9.75 2.61 -15.42
CA LEU A 311 8.90 2.56 -16.61
C LEU A 311 7.52 2.09 -16.17
N ASN A 312 6.49 2.86 -16.50
CA ASN A 312 5.11 2.47 -16.26
C ASN A 312 4.65 1.38 -17.25
N GLY A 313 3.40 0.95 -17.14
CA GLY A 313 2.86 -0.11 -17.99
C GLY A 313 2.77 0.22 -19.50
N GLU A 314 2.93 1.49 -19.85
CA GLU A 314 3.04 2.01 -21.23
C GLU A 314 4.49 2.28 -21.64
N ASP A 315 5.47 1.78 -20.85
CA ASP A 315 6.89 2.00 -21.04
C ASP A 315 7.33 3.47 -21.02
N LYS A 316 6.56 4.34 -20.35
CA LYS A 316 6.92 5.74 -20.13
C LYS A 316 7.68 5.88 -18.82
N LEU A 317 8.76 6.65 -18.83
CA LEU A 317 9.51 6.98 -17.63
C LEU A 317 8.64 7.83 -16.69
N ILE A 318 8.52 7.38 -15.45
CA ILE A 318 7.79 8.05 -14.38
C ILE A 318 8.60 8.02 -13.08
N ASP A 319 8.30 8.98 -12.22
CA ASP A 319 8.53 8.90 -10.79
C ASP A 319 7.18 8.76 -10.08
N PHE A 320 7.11 7.88 -9.09
CA PHE A 320 5.89 7.77 -8.31
C PHE A 320 5.69 9.04 -7.49
N ASN A 321 4.51 9.64 -7.60
CA ASN A 321 4.17 10.80 -6.79
C ASN A 321 4.14 10.42 -5.30
N ARG A 322 5.14 10.88 -4.54
CA ARG A 322 5.23 10.75 -3.08
C ARG A 322 4.54 11.89 -2.34
N ASN A 323 4.21 12.98 -3.03
CA ASN A 323 3.46 14.11 -2.51
C ASN A 323 1.96 13.83 -2.64
N GLN A 324 1.46 13.01 -1.73
CA GLN A 324 0.08 12.55 -1.69
C GLN A 324 -0.74 13.32 -0.66
N ASN A 325 -2.06 13.28 -0.78
CA ASN A 325 -2.96 13.92 0.17
C ASN A 325 -2.74 13.35 1.58
N LEU A 326 -2.36 14.21 2.53
CA LEU A 326 -2.08 13.83 3.91
C LEU A 326 -3.28 13.94 4.85
N LEU A 327 -4.41 14.44 4.35
CA LEU A 327 -5.59 14.74 5.15
C LEU A 327 -6.76 13.87 4.72
N SER A 328 -7.23 13.04 5.63
CA SER A 328 -8.41 12.21 5.49
C SER A 328 -9.65 12.95 5.95
N MET A 329 -10.76 12.73 5.24
CA MET A 329 -12.09 13.17 5.63
C MET A 329 -12.86 12.11 6.42
N ARG A 330 -12.19 11.04 6.85
CA ARG A 330 -12.77 10.02 7.74
C ARG A 330 -13.11 10.61 9.10
N GLY A 331 -14.08 9.99 9.76
CA GLY A 331 -14.62 10.43 11.05
C GLY A 331 -13.72 10.09 12.25
N PRO A 332 -14.21 10.35 13.48
CA PRO A 332 -15.60 10.69 13.82
C PRO A 332 -15.95 12.16 13.50
N TRP A 333 -17.16 12.38 12.96
CA TRP A 333 -17.69 13.72 12.68
C TRP A 333 -18.81 14.08 13.65
N LEU A 334 -18.63 15.14 14.43
CA LEU A 334 -19.59 15.62 15.41
C LEU A 334 -20.25 16.91 14.93
N VAL A 335 -21.58 17.00 15.02
CA VAL A 335 -22.32 18.22 14.68
C VAL A 335 -22.00 19.30 15.72
N GLY A 336 -21.44 20.41 15.25
CA GLY A 336 -21.19 21.59 16.08
C GLY A 336 -22.35 22.60 16.03
N SER A 337 -23.04 22.71 14.90
CA SER A 337 -24.23 23.58 14.76
C SER A 337 -25.03 23.25 13.49
N GLY A 338 -26.28 23.74 13.44
CA GLY A 338 -27.13 23.67 12.26
C GLY A 338 -28.07 22.47 12.23
N GLY A 339 -28.20 21.84 11.06
CA GLY A 339 -29.09 20.70 10.82
C GLY A 339 -28.47 19.33 11.15
N PRO A 340 -29.10 18.24 10.69
CA PRO A 340 -28.61 16.88 10.91
C PRO A 340 -27.22 16.64 10.32
N ALA A 341 -26.48 15.70 10.92
CA ALA A 341 -25.19 15.27 10.40
C ALA A 341 -25.30 14.81 8.93
N GLY A 342 -24.40 15.27 8.08
CA GLY A 342 -23.95 14.54 6.91
C GLY A 342 -23.19 13.28 7.31
N TYR A 343 -22.94 12.43 6.32
CA TYR A 343 -22.24 11.15 6.48
C TYR A 343 -20.95 11.15 5.66
N PHE A 344 -19.95 10.38 6.08
CA PHE A 344 -18.77 10.17 5.26
C PHE A 344 -19.08 9.14 4.17
N ASP A 345 -19.02 9.55 2.92
CA ASP A 345 -19.11 8.67 1.76
C ASP A 345 -17.71 8.18 1.41
N THR A 346 -17.48 6.89 1.65
CA THR A 346 -16.19 6.24 1.41
C THR A 346 -15.75 6.37 -0.04
N TRP A 347 -16.64 6.17 -1.02
CA TRP A 347 -16.25 6.17 -2.43
C TRP A 347 -15.92 7.57 -2.93
N ARG A 348 -16.63 8.58 -2.43
CA ARG A 348 -16.37 9.99 -2.74
C ARG A 348 -15.22 10.57 -1.91
N GLN A 349 -14.76 9.86 -0.88
CA GLN A 349 -13.78 10.33 0.12
C GLN A 349 -14.14 11.75 0.61
N ALA A 350 -15.43 11.95 0.93
CA ALA A 350 -16.00 13.25 1.26
C ALA A 350 -17.11 13.12 2.30
N VAL A 351 -17.30 14.17 3.12
CA VAL A 351 -18.51 14.30 3.92
C VAL A 351 -19.63 14.79 3.01
N VAL A 352 -20.70 14.01 2.91
CA VAL A 352 -21.88 14.28 2.07
C VAL A 352 -23.02 14.76 2.95
N PHE A 353 -23.59 15.89 2.53
CA PHE A 353 -24.74 16.50 3.15
C PHE A 353 -25.90 16.49 2.16
N SER A 354 -26.99 15.81 2.51
CA SER A 354 -28.26 15.90 1.79
C SER A 354 -28.76 17.34 1.67
N ASN A 355 -29.62 17.60 0.67
CA ASN A 355 -30.26 18.90 0.47
C ASN A 355 -30.92 19.39 1.76
N ARG A 356 -30.65 20.65 2.12
CA ARG A 356 -31.09 21.29 3.36
C ARG A 356 -31.14 22.81 3.21
N THR A 357 -31.97 23.47 4.00
CA THR A 357 -32.14 24.95 3.96
C THR A 357 -31.25 25.70 4.95
N VAL A 358 -30.63 24.99 5.90
CA VAL A 358 -29.75 25.56 6.93
C VAL A 358 -28.38 24.90 6.86
N ARG A 359 -27.32 25.71 6.96
CA ARG A 359 -25.94 25.20 7.02
C ARG A 359 -25.73 24.33 8.25
N THR A 360 -25.06 23.21 8.06
CA THR A 360 -24.61 22.32 9.13
C THR A 360 -23.10 22.38 9.20
N VAL A 361 -22.55 22.53 10.41
CA VAL A 361 -21.11 22.45 10.67
C VAL A 361 -20.85 21.17 11.43
N GLN A 362 -20.03 20.28 10.85
CA GLN A 362 -19.50 19.11 11.53
C GLN A 362 -17.99 19.26 11.72
N ASN A 363 -17.50 18.82 12.87
CA ASN A 363 -16.09 18.90 13.25
C ASN A 363 -15.54 17.50 13.49
N ASN A 364 -14.30 17.28 13.04
CA ASN A 364 -13.47 16.16 13.44
C ASN A 364 -12.23 16.72 14.16
N GLY A 365 -12.13 16.45 15.47
CA GLY A 365 -11.09 16.97 16.35
C GLY A 365 -9.95 15.99 16.61
N ASN A 366 -8.89 16.50 17.23
CA ASN A 366 -7.77 15.74 17.81
C ASN A 366 -6.98 14.87 16.83
N GLY A 367 -6.90 15.29 15.57
CA GLY A 367 -5.96 14.72 14.60
C GLY A 367 -6.35 13.39 13.97
N ASN A 368 -7.59 12.93 14.15
CA ASN A 368 -8.11 11.73 13.45
C ASN A 368 -8.18 11.90 11.93
N GLY A 369 -8.16 13.14 11.44
CA GLY A 369 -8.04 13.42 10.01
C GLY A 369 -6.62 13.27 9.47
N TYR A 370 -5.57 13.27 10.30
CA TYR A 370 -4.19 13.19 9.81
C TYR A 370 -3.76 11.75 9.56
N THR A 371 -2.89 11.58 8.57
CA THR A 371 -2.38 10.25 8.22
C THR A 371 -1.63 9.57 9.38
N PRO A 372 -1.95 8.30 9.69
CA PRO A 372 -1.14 7.46 10.58
C PRO A 372 0.06 6.81 9.87
N VAL A 373 0.17 6.96 8.53
CA VAL A 373 1.19 6.31 7.72
C VAL A 373 2.58 6.85 8.05
N SER A 374 3.48 5.96 8.47
CA SER A 374 4.79 6.31 9.05
C SER A 374 5.67 7.16 8.13
N TRP A 375 5.73 6.82 6.83
CA TRP A 375 6.52 7.53 5.83
C TRP A 375 5.85 8.81 5.29
N ALA A 376 4.60 9.09 5.68
CA ALA A 376 3.82 10.23 5.20
C ALA A 376 3.49 11.26 6.31
N LYS A 377 4.16 11.18 7.47
CA LYS A 377 3.91 12.12 8.56
C LYS A 377 4.22 13.56 8.14
N THR A 378 3.44 14.48 8.69
CA THR A 378 3.70 15.92 8.61
C THR A 378 5.02 16.26 9.30
N VAL A 379 5.75 17.22 8.74
CA VAL A 379 7.10 17.62 9.18
C VAL A 379 7.06 19.06 9.65
N ALA A 380 7.55 19.33 10.87
CA ALA A 380 7.63 20.69 11.42
C ALA A 380 8.42 21.62 10.49
N GLY A 381 7.89 22.82 10.25
CA GLY A 381 8.49 23.84 9.37
C GLY A 381 8.27 23.61 7.86
N GLN A 382 7.87 22.40 7.43
CA GLN A 382 7.51 22.15 6.03
C GLN A 382 6.25 22.95 5.67
N LEU A 383 6.28 23.62 4.52
CA LEU A 383 5.11 24.28 3.95
C LEU A 383 4.14 23.25 3.37
N TYR A 384 2.86 23.40 3.69
CA TYR A 384 1.76 22.63 3.12
C TYR A 384 0.74 23.56 2.48
N ASN A 385 0.17 23.14 1.36
CA ASN A 385 -0.97 23.78 0.74
C ASN A 385 -2.21 22.93 1.00
N ILE A 386 -3.22 23.53 1.64
CA ILE A 386 -4.54 22.92 1.84
C ILE A 386 -5.49 23.49 0.81
N THR A 387 -6.07 22.64 -0.03
CA THR A 387 -7.08 23.01 -1.02
C THR A 387 -8.40 22.34 -0.68
N ALA A 388 -9.48 23.12 -0.56
CA ALA A 388 -10.82 22.58 -0.38
C ALA A 388 -11.36 22.05 -1.72
N VAL A 389 -11.92 20.84 -1.70
CA VAL A 389 -12.55 20.21 -2.87
C VAL A 389 -14.00 19.95 -2.50
N THR A 390 -14.90 20.86 -2.88
CA THR A 390 -16.28 20.86 -2.40
C THR A 390 -17.28 21.03 -3.52
N THR A 391 -18.51 20.58 -3.30
CA THR A 391 -19.64 20.79 -4.22
C THR A 391 -20.81 21.40 -3.46
N GLY A 392 -21.81 21.89 -4.20
CA GLY A 392 -23.07 22.30 -3.59
C GLY A 392 -23.00 23.53 -2.69
N GLY A 393 -21.88 24.27 -2.68
CA GLY A 393 -21.62 25.36 -1.73
C GLY A 393 -21.06 24.89 -0.37
N GLY A 394 -20.61 23.64 -0.27
CA GLY A 394 -19.90 23.15 0.91
C GLY A 394 -18.56 23.86 1.13
N GLN A 395 -18.10 23.89 2.37
CA GLN A 395 -16.85 24.57 2.77
C GLN A 395 -16.03 23.69 3.71
N PHE A 396 -14.71 23.84 3.65
CA PHE A 396 -13.76 23.16 4.52
C PHE A 396 -13.02 24.17 5.41
N ARG A 397 -12.69 23.80 6.64
CA ARG A 397 -11.81 24.58 7.51
C ARG A 397 -10.83 23.68 8.25
N LEU A 398 -9.56 24.07 8.31
CA LEU A 398 -8.60 23.54 9.27
C LEU A 398 -8.34 24.60 10.34
N TYR A 399 -8.30 24.16 11.60
CA TYR A 399 -7.91 24.96 12.75
C TYR A 399 -6.89 24.19 13.61
N LEU A 400 -5.77 24.83 13.95
CA LEU A 400 -4.77 24.33 14.89
C LEU A 400 -4.58 25.34 16.01
N ASN A 401 -4.89 24.94 17.25
CA ASN A 401 -4.64 25.75 18.44
C ASN A 401 -3.17 25.67 18.85
N LEU A 402 -2.50 26.83 18.94
CA LEU A 402 -1.09 26.95 19.28
C LEU A 402 -0.86 27.75 20.58
N ALA A 403 -1.91 28.04 21.34
CA ALA A 403 -1.86 28.90 22.52
C ALA A 403 -0.96 28.36 23.64
N CYS A 404 -0.89 27.04 23.82
CA CYS A 404 0.04 26.37 24.76
C CYS A 404 1.53 26.59 24.42
N ARG A 405 1.83 27.18 23.26
CA ARG A 405 3.18 27.59 22.83
C ARG A 405 3.35 29.11 22.75
N ASN A 406 2.35 29.88 23.18
CA ASN A 406 2.30 31.34 23.01
C ASN A 406 2.46 31.77 21.53
N LEU A 407 1.95 30.96 20.60
CA LEU A 407 1.96 31.23 19.17
C LEU A 407 0.53 31.48 18.66
N SER A 408 0.42 32.26 17.59
CA SER A 408 -0.85 32.47 16.88
C SER A 408 -1.37 31.16 16.30
N ASN A 409 -2.68 30.93 16.42
CA ASN A 409 -3.32 29.76 15.84
C ASN A 409 -3.19 29.75 14.32
N ILE A 410 -3.18 28.55 13.73
CA ILE A 410 -3.33 28.39 12.28
C ILE A 410 -4.81 28.15 12.02
N ASP A 411 -5.42 29.01 11.21
CA ASP A 411 -6.83 28.93 10.85
C ASP A 411 -6.99 29.28 9.38
N THR A 412 -7.49 28.33 8.59
CA THR A 412 -7.70 28.55 7.16
C THR A 412 -8.92 29.43 6.88
N GLY A 413 -9.78 29.65 7.87
CA GLY A 413 -11.16 30.09 7.63
C GLY A 413 -11.95 29.05 6.83
N ASN A 414 -13.16 29.43 6.40
CA ASN A 414 -14.04 28.57 5.61
C ASN A 414 -13.67 28.65 4.12
N LEU A 415 -12.84 27.71 3.66
CA LEU A 415 -12.43 27.58 2.27
C LEU A 415 -13.60 27.04 1.42
N ASN A 416 -13.94 27.77 0.37
CA ASN A 416 -14.84 27.33 -0.70
C ASN A 416 -14.11 26.41 -1.68
N ASN A 417 -14.84 25.77 -2.59
CA ASN A 417 -14.25 24.92 -3.62
C ASN A 417 -13.09 25.59 -4.37
N GLY A 418 -11.96 24.89 -4.47
CA GLY A 418 -10.73 25.36 -5.12
C GLY A 418 -9.92 26.38 -4.33
N GLN A 419 -10.45 26.94 -3.23
CA GLN A 419 -9.68 27.86 -2.39
C GLN A 419 -8.60 27.11 -1.62
N SER A 420 -7.46 27.77 -1.48
CA SER A 420 -6.24 27.19 -0.94
C SER A 420 -5.67 28.05 0.19
N TYR A 421 -4.98 27.41 1.15
CA TYR A 421 -4.28 28.08 2.25
C TYR A 421 -2.92 27.42 2.45
N VAL A 422 -1.85 28.22 2.39
CA VAL A 422 -0.46 27.76 2.58
C VAL A 422 0.00 28.13 3.98
N PHE A 423 0.59 27.16 4.68
CA PHE A 423 1.14 27.37 6.03
C PHE A 423 2.33 26.46 6.31
N ALA A 424 3.18 26.87 7.25
CA ALA A 424 4.22 26.01 7.79
C ALA A 424 3.64 25.11 8.89
N TRP A 425 3.85 23.81 8.80
CA TRP A 425 3.38 22.90 9.83
C TRP A 425 4.05 23.18 11.18
N PRO A 426 3.30 23.29 12.29
CA PRO A 426 3.89 23.65 13.57
C PRO A 426 4.70 22.49 14.17
N SER A 427 5.67 22.82 15.02
CA SER A 427 6.44 21.80 15.77
C SER A 427 5.59 21.04 16.78
N SER A 428 4.53 21.66 17.28
CA SER A 428 3.48 21.04 18.09
C SER A 428 2.26 21.95 18.15
N TYR A 429 1.10 21.40 18.49
CA TYR A 429 -0.14 22.13 18.71
C TYR A 429 -0.90 21.52 19.90
N CYS A 430 -1.77 22.30 20.53
CA CYS A 430 -2.48 21.90 21.73
C CYS A 430 -3.64 20.97 21.39
N TRP A 431 -4.40 21.36 20.36
CA TRP A 431 -5.43 20.56 19.72
C TRP A 431 -5.66 21.10 18.32
N GLY A 432 -6.22 20.25 17.45
CA GLY A 432 -6.55 20.61 16.08
C GLY A 432 -7.93 20.10 15.72
N SER A 433 -8.57 20.72 14.74
CA SER A 433 -9.84 20.28 14.20
C SER A 433 -9.94 20.59 12.71
N ILE A 434 -10.57 19.70 11.97
CA ILE A 434 -11.09 19.98 10.65
C ILE A 434 -12.61 20.10 10.71
N SER A 435 -13.18 20.97 9.88
CA SER A 435 -14.62 21.18 9.80
C SER A 435 -15.11 20.94 8.38
N ALA A 436 -16.22 20.21 8.26
CA ALA A 436 -17.01 20.10 7.06
C ALA A 436 -18.30 20.90 7.24
N ILE A 437 -18.53 21.86 6.33
CA ILE A 437 -19.67 22.78 6.39
C ILE A 437 -20.52 22.55 5.15
N SER A 438 -21.81 22.28 5.35
CA SER A 438 -22.72 22.04 4.23
C SER A 438 -23.03 23.31 3.43
N GLY A 439 -23.40 23.12 2.17
CA GLY A 439 -24.16 24.10 1.40
C GLY A 439 -25.62 24.21 1.87
N VAL A 440 -26.41 24.96 1.10
CA VAL A 440 -27.87 25.08 1.27
C VAL A 440 -28.58 24.93 -0.08
N ASN A 441 -29.84 24.48 -0.04
CA ASN A 441 -30.77 24.29 -1.16
C ASN A 441 -30.33 23.28 -2.23
N GLN A 442 -29.31 22.48 -1.96
CA GLN A 442 -28.87 21.34 -2.77
C GLN A 442 -27.99 20.38 -1.95
N GLU A 443 -27.73 19.18 -2.46
CA GLU A 443 -26.70 18.30 -1.90
C GLU A 443 -25.33 18.98 -1.99
N SER A 444 -24.49 18.81 -0.97
CA SER A 444 -23.12 19.31 -0.96
C SER A 444 -22.15 18.25 -0.45
N THR A 445 -20.98 18.19 -1.05
CA THR A 445 -19.86 17.35 -0.60
C THR A 445 -18.71 18.23 -0.11
N VAL A 446 -18.02 17.78 0.93
CA VAL A 446 -16.81 18.42 1.44
C VAL A 446 -15.68 17.42 1.48
N SER A 447 -14.67 17.66 0.65
CA SER A 447 -13.38 16.99 0.68
C SER A 447 -12.24 18.02 0.74
N VAL A 448 -11.01 17.52 0.88
CA VAL A 448 -9.82 18.35 1.06
C VAL A 448 -8.59 17.64 0.54
N GLN A 449 -7.63 18.44 0.08
CA GLN A 449 -6.29 17.99 -0.23
C GLN A 449 -5.27 18.78 0.59
N MET A 450 -4.37 18.09 1.30
CA MET A 450 -3.21 18.70 1.94
C MET A 450 -1.94 18.11 1.32
N LEU A 451 -1.23 18.91 0.53
CA LEU A 451 0.03 18.53 -0.12
C LEU A 451 1.21 19.32 0.43
N LYS A 452 2.41 18.74 0.37
CA LYS A 452 3.65 19.49 0.60
C LYS A 452 3.81 20.53 -0.51
N VAL A 453 4.18 21.74 -0.16
CA VAL A 453 4.68 22.72 -1.13
C VAL A 453 6.13 22.36 -1.40
N GLU A 454 6.37 21.83 -2.59
CA GLU A 454 7.73 21.58 -3.07
C GLU A 454 8.36 22.94 -3.42
N VAL A 455 9.38 23.34 -2.66
CA VAL A 455 10.25 24.42 -3.09
C VAL A 455 11.05 23.83 -4.25
N PRO A 456 11.08 24.46 -5.44
CA PRO A 456 11.91 23.96 -6.54
C PRO A 456 13.31 23.72 -6.02
N SER A 457 13.85 22.51 -6.23
CA SER A 457 15.27 22.29 -5.98
C SER A 457 16.04 23.34 -6.78
N PRO A 458 17.08 23.98 -6.21
CA PRO A 458 17.98 24.79 -7.00
C PRO A 458 18.41 23.95 -8.19
N VAL A 459 18.21 24.46 -9.41
CA VAL A 459 18.73 23.82 -10.61
C VAL A 459 20.23 23.74 -10.42
N THR A 460 20.74 22.58 -10.01
CA THR A 460 22.15 22.27 -10.12
C THR A 460 22.41 22.19 -11.61
N SER A 461 22.87 23.27 -12.20
CA SER A 461 23.36 23.27 -13.56
C SER A 461 24.42 22.18 -13.65
N SER A 462 24.11 21.11 -14.38
CA SER A 462 25.10 20.11 -14.77
C SER A 462 26.32 20.83 -15.34
N PRO A 463 27.56 20.44 -14.99
CA PRO A 463 28.73 21.00 -15.63
C PRO A 463 28.59 20.78 -17.14
N LYS A 464 28.66 21.88 -17.90
CA LYS A 464 28.69 21.87 -19.35
C LYS A 464 29.77 20.87 -19.81
N PRO A 465 29.51 20.01 -20.81
CA PRO A 465 30.53 19.10 -21.32
C PRO A 465 31.77 19.89 -21.73
N ALA A 466 32.92 19.51 -21.19
CA ALA A 466 34.20 20.10 -21.58
C ALA A 466 34.39 19.88 -23.09
N VAL A 467 34.44 20.98 -23.84
CA VAL A 467 34.90 20.97 -25.22
C VAL A 467 36.38 20.62 -25.19
N SER A 468 36.73 19.46 -25.72
CA SER A 468 38.12 19.03 -25.88
C SER A 468 38.80 19.85 -26.98
N SER A 469 39.45 20.95 -26.62
CA SER A 469 40.44 21.59 -27.49
C SER A 469 41.81 20.99 -27.23
N HIS A 470 42.34 20.27 -28.22
CA HIS A 470 43.74 19.90 -28.30
C HIS A 470 44.60 21.16 -28.43
N SER A 471 45.53 21.37 -27.50
CA SER A 471 46.79 22.05 -27.80
C SER A 471 47.83 21.75 -26.72
N ASN A 472 48.97 21.24 -27.19
CA ASN A 472 50.23 21.06 -26.47
C ASN A 472 50.62 22.28 -25.63
N SER A 473 51.14 22.05 -24.41
CA SER A 473 52.56 22.29 -24.08
C SER A 473 52.79 22.38 -22.56
N ASN A 474 53.76 21.56 -22.13
CA ASN A 474 54.84 21.85 -21.19
C ASN A 474 54.62 22.46 -19.78
N THR A 475 55.45 21.89 -18.90
CA THR A 475 56.14 22.43 -17.72
C THR A 475 55.49 22.34 -16.34
N ASN A 476 56.10 21.45 -15.54
CA ASN A 476 56.71 21.69 -14.22
C ASN A 476 55.87 22.40 -13.15
N SER A 477 55.57 21.70 -12.07
CA SER A 477 56.43 21.60 -10.86
C SER A 477 55.60 21.24 -9.62
N ASN A 478 56.18 20.38 -8.77
CA ASN A 478 56.29 20.45 -7.30
C ASN A 478 55.15 21.13 -6.50
N SER A 479 54.67 20.66 -5.36
CA SER A 479 55.16 19.68 -4.37
C SER A 479 54.20 19.72 -3.17
N THR A 480 54.15 18.63 -2.38
CA THR A 480 54.02 18.59 -0.89
C THR A 480 52.80 19.29 -0.22
N THR A 481 52.13 18.83 0.84
CA THR A 481 52.33 17.80 1.86
C THR A 481 51.04 17.71 2.70
N THR A 482 50.82 16.53 3.25
CA THR A 482 49.99 16.02 4.37
C THR A 482 50.04 16.81 5.71
N PRO A 483 49.49 16.34 6.87
CA PRO A 483 48.13 15.87 7.24
C PRO A 483 47.74 16.37 8.69
N ASP A 484 46.91 15.59 9.42
CA ASP A 484 46.56 15.60 10.87
C ASP A 484 45.21 16.26 11.25
N ALA A 485 44.17 15.53 11.68
CA ALA A 485 43.96 14.66 12.85
C ALA A 485 43.81 15.43 14.18
N ILE A 486 42.69 15.21 14.90
CA ILE A 486 42.62 14.87 16.33
C ILE A 486 41.15 14.72 16.79
N THR A 487 40.98 13.66 17.57
CA THR A 487 39.84 13.12 18.31
C THR A 487 39.49 13.90 19.59
N SER A 488 38.24 13.77 20.08
CA SER A 488 38.01 13.54 21.51
C SER A 488 36.65 12.89 21.78
N ARG A 489 36.69 11.85 22.63
CA ARG A 489 35.56 11.24 23.34
C ARG A 489 35.36 11.99 24.66
N ASN A 490 34.17 11.92 25.24
CA ASN A 490 34.00 11.83 26.69
C ASN A 490 32.72 11.06 27.05
N VAL A 491 32.84 10.35 28.17
CA VAL A 491 31.95 9.34 28.77
C VAL A 491 31.55 9.84 30.17
N ASN A 492 30.45 9.30 30.72
CA ASN A 492 30.13 9.00 32.15
C ASN A 492 28.68 9.41 32.49
N ASP A 493 27.77 8.44 32.72
CA ASP A 493 27.39 7.77 34.00
C ASP A 493 26.40 8.61 34.84
N ALA A 494 25.38 8.12 35.57
CA ALA A 494 24.80 6.80 35.83
C ALA A 494 23.48 6.96 36.65
N GLN A 495 22.76 5.84 36.83
CA GLN A 495 21.89 5.45 37.98
C GLN A 495 20.34 5.66 37.99
N LEU A 496 19.63 4.53 37.78
CA LEU A 496 18.66 3.82 38.67
C LEU A 496 17.74 4.61 39.63
N VAL A 497 16.40 4.46 39.50
CA VAL A 497 15.43 4.17 40.61
C VAL A 497 14.10 3.53 40.09
N ARG A 498 13.82 2.31 40.59
CA ARG A 498 12.56 1.60 41.01
C ARG A 498 11.17 1.81 40.35
N LEU A 499 10.54 0.66 40.06
CA LEU A 499 9.08 0.38 39.89
C LEU A 499 8.35 0.23 41.25
N PRO A 500 6.99 0.36 41.31
CA PRO A 500 6.11 -0.82 41.18
C PRO A 500 4.75 -0.63 40.46
N ASN A 501 4.31 -1.72 39.78
CA ASN A 501 2.96 -2.32 39.58
C ASN A 501 1.71 -1.42 39.30
N VAL A 502 0.75 -1.73 38.42
CA VAL A 502 -0.16 -2.90 38.38
C VAL A 502 -0.96 -2.86 37.06
N LEU A 503 -0.93 -3.97 36.30
CA LEU A 503 -2.06 -4.74 35.75
C LEU A 503 -3.23 -4.01 35.02
N ILE A 504 -3.38 -4.28 33.71
CA ILE A 504 -4.61 -4.58 32.93
C ILE A 504 -4.23 -4.46 31.45
N VAL A 505 -4.16 -5.60 30.75
CA VAL A 505 -4.39 -5.88 29.31
C VAL A 505 -3.68 -7.21 29.03
N LEU A 506 -4.25 -8.31 29.55
CA LEU A 506 -3.79 -9.67 29.28
C LEU A 506 -4.98 -10.63 29.38
N VAL A 507 -6.00 -10.44 28.54
CA VAL A 507 -7.20 -11.32 28.46
C VAL A 507 -7.69 -11.52 27.01
N LEU A 508 -6.80 -11.52 26.00
CA LEU A 508 -7.24 -11.77 24.60
C LEU A 508 -6.43 -12.86 23.86
N ILE A 509 -5.63 -13.67 24.55
CA ILE A 509 -4.77 -14.70 23.91
C ILE A 509 -5.15 -16.15 24.28
N ILE A 510 -6.15 -16.37 25.15
CA ILE A 510 -6.59 -17.73 25.50
C ILE A 510 -8.04 -17.90 25.07
N LEU A 511 -8.27 -18.22 23.78
CA LEU A 511 -9.51 -18.84 23.30
C LEU A 511 -9.41 -19.44 21.87
N SER A 512 -8.27 -19.35 21.19
CA SER A 512 -8.04 -19.94 19.85
C SER A 512 -7.32 -21.30 19.86
N PHE A 513 -7.07 -21.89 21.03
CA PHE A 513 -6.63 -23.29 21.16
C PHE A 513 -7.71 -24.09 21.88
N LEU A 514 -8.72 -24.53 21.13
CA LEU A 514 -9.58 -25.69 21.39
C LEU A 514 -10.71 -25.61 20.36
N TYR A 515 -10.53 -26.21 19.19
CA TYR A 515 -11.45 -27.16 18.58
C TYR A 515 -10.75 -27.77 17.35
N LEU A 516 -10.84 -29.10 17.29
CA LEU A 516 -10.27 -30.01 16.30
C LEU A 516 -10.57 -29.65 14.85
#